data_AF-R1E3K5-F1
#
_entry.id   AF-R1E3K5-F1
#
_cell.length_a   1.000
_cell.length_b   1.000
_cell.length_c   1.000
_cell.angle_alpha   90.00
_cell.angle_beta   90.00
_cell.angle_gamma   90.00
#
_symmetry.space_group_name_H-M   'P 1'
#
loop_
_entity.id
_entity.type
_entity.pdbx_description
1 polymer ?
#
loop_
_entity_poly.entity_id
_entity_poly.type
_entity_poly.pdbx_seq_one_letter_code
_entity_poly.pdbx_strand_id
1 'polypeptide(L)'
;MRAFALLLLALLQSPCSCAGVRGARKRARRDAEQIAAAAAAGESLDPLGYYRYSWRPPADECGTEMHADYDGTRAWNWGLDPSQHVATAAECCAKCRAHVKCNSWVCFAPDAHKHTRGECWMKDQRDPASPSVNMRGAYTSKYRARPGHHHAPPMVHWVSGTVRLKRAATNGTWSGRAVW
;
A
#
# COMPACT_ATOMS: atom_id res chain seq x y z
N MET A 1 55.05 44.31 7.92
CA MET A 1 54.44 44.39 6.56
C MET A 1 53.94 42.97 6.24
N ARG A 2 52.66 42.62 6.46
CA ARG A 2 51.53 42.65 5.49
C ARG A 2 51.97 42.17 4.09
N ALA A 3 51.36 41.23 3.37
CA ALA A 3 50.15 40.43 3.53
C ALA A 3 50.05 39.50 2.28
N PHE A 4 49.54 38.28 2.48
CA PHE A 4 48.63 37.53 1.60
C PHE A 4 49.07 37.02 0.20
N ALA A 5 49.12 35.69 0.13
CA ALA A 5 49.06 34.89 -1.09
C ALA A 5 47.70 35.06 -1.80
N LEU A 6 47.75 35.32 -3.11
CA LEU A 6 46.61 35.29 -4.03
C LEU A 6 46.31 33.84 -4.44
N LEU A 7 45.33 33.22 -3.79
CA LEU A 7 44.66 32.02 -4.29
C LEU A 7 43.40 32.46 -5.04
N LEU A 8 43.42 32.41 -6.37
CA LEU A 8 42.22 32.56 -7.19
C LEU A 8 41.29 31.35 -6.95
N LEU A 9 40.19 31.56 -6.24
CA LEU A 9 39.05 30.65 -6.26
C LEU A 9 38.33 30.76 -7.61
N ALA A 10 38.47 29.75 -8.46
CA ALA A 10 37.55 29.51 -9.56
C ALA A 10 36.26 28.89 -8.99
N LEU A 11 35.24 29.72 -8.75
CA LEU A 11 33.88 29.28 -8.48
C LEU A 11 33.26 28.73 -9.78
N LEU A 12 33.35 27.42 -10.00
CA LEU A 12 32.51 26.70 -10.95
C LEU A 12 31.06 26.75 -10.45
N GLN A 13 30.29 27.73 -10.93
CA GLN A 13 28.83 27.69 -10.85
C GLN A 13 28.35 26.48 -11.66
N SER A 14 27.96 25.42 -10.98
CA SER A 14 27.25 24.31 -11.61
C SER A 14 25.89 24.81 -12.09
N PRO A 15 25.55 24.69 -13.39
CA PRO A 15 24.22 25.06 -13.87
C PRO A 15 23.19 24.12 -13.24
N CYS A 16 22.25 24.68 -12.48
CA CYS A 16 21.04 23.99 -12.07
C CYS A 16 20.34 23.44 -13.33
N SER A 17 20.40 22.13 -13.54
CA SER A 17 19.99 21.51 -14.79
C SER A 17 18.47 21.48 -14.93
N CYS A 18 17.91 22.37 -15.77
CA CYS A 18 16.49 22.38 -16.17
C CYS A 18 16.01 21.08 -16.85
N ALA A 19 16.92 20.17 -17.19
CA ALA A 19 16.59 18.85 -17.73
C ALA A 19 15.81 17.99 -16.73
N GLY A 20 16.14 18.06 -15.43
CA GLY A 20 15.44 17.32 -14.37
C GLY A 20 13.99 17.77 -14.21
N VAL A 21 13.75 19.09 -14.27
CA VAL A 21 12.41 19.68 -14.13
C VAL A 21 11.50 19.34 -15.32
N ARG A 22 12.04 19.37 -16.54
CA ARG A 22 11.30 19.00 -17.76
C ARG A 22 10.96 17.50 -17.79
N GLY A 23 11.87 16.64 -17.30
CA GLY A 23 11.63 15.21 -17.17
C GLY A 23 10.55 14.88 -16.13
N ALA A 24 10.55 15.57 -14.99
CA ALA A 24 9.53 15.40 -13.94
C ALA A 24 8.13 15.80 -14.43
N ARG A 25 8.00 16.93 -15.14
CA ARG A 25 6.72 17.39 -15.70
C ARG A 25 6.15 16.44 -16.76
N LYS A 26 7.00 15.88 -17.64
CA LYS A 26 6.57 14.86 -18.61
C LYS A 26 6.07 13.58 -17.93
N ARG A 27 6.73 13.14 -16.85
CA ARG A 27 6.34 11.95 -16.08
C ARG A 27 5.00 12.16 -15.39
N ALA A 28 4.83 13.28 -14.68
CA ALA A 28 3.59 13.65 -14.02
C ALA A 28 2.39 13.73 -14.98
N ARG A 29 2.59 14.28 -16.19
CA ARG A 29 1.51 14.35 -17.20
C ARG A 29 1.07 12.95 -17.66
N ARG A 30 2.02 12.07 -17.95
CA ARG A 30 1.74 10.68 -18.35
C ARG A 30 1.06 9.89 -17.23
N ASP A 31 1.48 10.11 -15.99
CA ASP A 31 0.88 9.44 -14.83
C ASP A 31 -0.56 9.95 -14.62
N ALA A 32 -0.82 11.26 -14.78
CA ALA A 32 -2.16 11.83 -14.75
C ALA A 32 -3.07 11.33 -15.89
N GLU A 33 -2.54 11.20 -17.11
CA GLU A 33 -3.25 10.61 -18.25
C GLU A 33 -3.63 9.14 -17.97
N GLN A 34 -2.73 8.37 -17.33
CA GLN A 34 -3.01 6.98 -16.92
C GLN A 34 -4.05 6.91 -15.79
N ILE A 35 -3.98 7.79 -14.80
CA ILE A 35 -4.99 7.94 -13.72
C ILE A 35 -6.36 8.22 -14.31
N ALA A 36 -6.46 9.15 -15.26
CA ALA A 36 -7.72 9.48 -15.93
C ALA A 36 -8.27 8.29 -16.76
N ALA A 37 -7.41 7.59 -17.50
CA ALA A 37 -7.81 6.43 -18.29
C ALA A 37 -8.28 5.25 -17.42
N ALA A 38 -7.58 4.99 -16.32
CA ALA A 38 -7.97 3.97 -15.36
C ALA A 38 -9.29 4.33 -14.67
N ALA A 39 -9.45 5.57 -14.22
CA ALA A 39 -10.70 6.05 -13.64
C ALA A 39 -11.87 5.90 -14.63
N ALA A 40 -11.65 6.18 -15.92
CA ALA A 40 -12.63 5.97 -16.98
C ALA A 40 -12.97 4.49 -17.23
N ALA A 41 -12.04 3.57 -16.95
CA ALA A 41 -12.25 2.12 -16.98
C ALA A 41 -12.89 1.57 -15.68
N GLY A 42 -13.20 2.44 -14.71
CA GLY A 42 -13.68 2.03 -13.39
C GLY A 42 -12.57 1.43 -12.52
N GLU A 43 -11.32 1.78 -12.78
CA GLU A 43 -10.14 1.33 -12.07
C GLU A 43 -9.59 2.47 -11.18
N SER A 44 -9.35 2.19 -9.90
CA SER A 44 -8.66 3.13 -9.01
C SER A 44 -7.17 2.88 -9.07
N LEU A 45 -6.41 3.79 -9.69
CA LEU A 45 -4.96 3.84 -9.53
C LEU A 45 -4.62 4.46 -8.18
N ASP A 46 -3.66 3.86 -7.48
CA ASP A 46 -3.07 4.47 -6.28
C ASP A 46 -2.57 5.89 -6.65
N PRO A 47 -2.99 6.95 -5.93
CA PRO A 47 -2.54 8.33 -6.17
C PRO A 47 -1.02 8.50 -6.18
N LEU A 48 -0.30 7.58 -5.55
CA LEU A 48 1.16 7.59 -5.47
C LEU A 48 1.85 6.86 -6.64
N GLY A 49 1.07 6.24 -7.53
CA GLY A 49 1.59 5.56 -8.73
C GLY A 49 2.41 4.30 -8.44
N TYR A 50 2.42 3.80 -7.20
CA TYR A 50 3.19 2.60 -6.85
C TYR A 50 2.60 1.35 -7.48
N TYR A 51 1.29 1.33 -7.76
CA TYR A 51 0.64 0.15 -8.34
C TYR A 51 -0.53 0.47 -9.27
N ARG A 52 -0.67 -0.35 -10.32
CA ARG A 52 -1.82 -0.37 -11.23
C ARG A 52 -2.80 -1.47 -10.85
N TYR A 53 -3.97 -1.13 -10.32
CA TYR A 53 -5.01 -2.11 -10.01
C TYR A 53 -6.34 -1.70 -10.63
N SER A 54 -7.02 -2.69 -11.22
CA SER A 54 -8.42 -2.56 -11.60
C SER A 54 -9.29 -2.81 -10.36
N TRP A 55 -9.82 -1.73 -9.79
CA TRP A 55 -10.74 -1.80 -8.67
C TRP A 55 -12.18 -1.78 -9.15
N ARG A 56 -12.73 -2.95 -9.43
CA ARG A 56 -14.14 -3.14 -9.10
C ARG A 56 -14.18 -3.43 -7.61
N PRO A 57 -14.91 -2.65 -6.78
CA PRO A 57 -15.30 -3.15 -5.48
C PRO A 57 -15.87 -4.56 -5.75
N PRO A 58 -15.39 -5.63 -5.08
CA PRO A 58 -16.25 -6.80 -4.99
C PRO A 58 -17.60 -6.27 -4.53
N ALA A 59 -18.70 -6.79 -5.10
CA ALA A 59 -20.04 -6.48 -4.59
C ALA A 59 -19.92 -6.42 -3.06
N ASP A 60 -20.31 -5.29 -2.47
CA ASP A 60 -20.09 -4.79 -1.10
C ASP A 60 -19.97 -5.83 0.05
N GLU A 61 -20.43 -7.05 -0.15
CA GLU A 61 -20.26 -8.29 0.61
C GLU A 61 -18.88 -8.58 1.24
N CYS A 62 -17.80 -7.91 0.80
CA CYS A 62 -16.44 -8.18 1.27
C CYS A 62 -15.87 -7.15 2.24
N GLY A 63 -16.64 -6.11 2.57
CA GLY A 63 -16.24 -5.10 3.55
C GLY A 63 -14.92 -4.43 3.20
N THR A 64 -14.67 -4.23 1.91
CA THR A 64 -13.40 -3.74 1.37
C THR A 64 -13.05 -2.37 1.94
N GLU A 65 -11.80 -2.22 2.36
CA GLU A 65 -11.22 -1.01 2.88
C GLU A 65 -9.83 -0.77 2.29
N MET A 66 -9.67 0.39 1.66
CA MET A 66 -8.39 0.88 1.17
C MET A 66 -7.50 1.33 2.32
N HIS A 67 -6.19 1.22 2.11
CA HIS A 67 -5.20 1.65 3.09
C HIS A 67 -5.40 0.96 4.43
N ALA A 68 -5.70 -0.34 4.42
CA ALA A 68 -5.91 -1.10 5.63
C ALA A 68 -5.23 -2.47 5.55
N ASP A 69 -4.62 -2.87 6.64
CA ASP A 69 -4.18 -4.23 6.93
C ASP A 69 -5.07 -4.80 8.03
N TYR A 70 -5.98 -5.69 7.65
CA TYR A 70 -6.77 -6.41 8.64
C TYR A 70 -5.89 -7.52 9.19
N ASP A 71 -5.82 -7.55 10.51
CA ASP A 71 -4.98 -8.51 11.17
C ASP A 71 -5.59 -9.93 11.14
N GLY A 72 -5.02 -10.85 11.88
CA GLY A 72 -5.66 -12.14 12.11
C GLY A 72 -4.94 -12.96 13.16
N THR A 73 -5.69 -13.79 13.87
CA THR A 73 -5.12 -14.84 14.74
C THR A 73 -4.38 -15.89 13.92
N ARG A 74 -4.80 -16.11 12.67
CA ARG A 74 -4.21 -17.10 11.77
C ARG A 74 -4.34 -16.68 10.31
N ALA A 75 -3.33 -16.97 9.50
CA ALA A 75 -3.44 -17.00 8.05
C ALA A 75 -3.71 -18.45 7.59
N TRP A 76 -4.66 -18.64 6.68
CA TRP A 76 -5.07 -19.93 6.13
C TRP A 76 -4.36 -20.32 4.84
N ASN A 77 -3.62 -19.37 4.27
CA ASN A 77 -2.67 -19.59 3.20
C ASN A 77 -1.40 -18.78 3.46
N TRP A 78 -0.36 -19.11 2.72
CA TRP A 78 0.87 -18.34 2.71
C TRP A 78 0.82 -17.37 1.55
N GLY A 79 0.54 -16.08 1.83
CA GLY A 79 0.32 -15.11 0.76
C GLY A 79 1.54 -14.84 -0.12
N LEU A 80 2.75 -15.09 0.39
CA LEU A 80 4.02 -15.00 -0.38
C LEU A 80 4.19 -16.13 -1.40
N ASP A 81 3.44 -17.23 -1.30
CA ASP A 81 3.51 -18.29 -2.30
C ASP A 81 2.87 -17.77 -3.61
N PRO A 82 3.60 -17.75 -4.75
CA PRO A 82 3.05 -17.34 -6.03
C PRO A 82 1.78 -18.09 -6.44
N SER A 83 1.59 -19.34 -5.99
CA SER A 83 0.36 -20.11 -6.22
C SER A 83 -0.88 -19.48 -5.56
N GLN A 84 -0.66 -18.61 -4.57
CA GLN A 84 -1.71 -17.92 -3.84
C GLN A 84 -2.05 -16.56 -4.42
N HIS A 85 -1.26 -16.07 -5.37
CA HIS A 85 -1.45 -14.75 -5.95
C HIS A 85 -2.74 -14.66 -6.76
N VAL A 86 -3.31 -13.46 -6.77
CA VAL A 86 -4.51 -13.10 -7.50
C VAL A 86 -4.27 -11.81 -8.27
N ALA A 87 -5.02 -11.61 -9.36
CA ALA A 87 -4.89 -10.40 -10.17
C ALA A 87 -5.59 -9.20 -9.51
N THR A 88 -6.64 -9.46 -8.73
CA THR A 88 -7.50 -8.44 -8.13
C THR A 88 -7.83 -8.75 -6.67
N ALA A 89 -8.17 -7.72 -5.91
CA ALA A 89 -8.65 -7.92 -4.54
C ALA A 89 -10.03 -8.59 -4.49
N ALA A 90 -10.87 -8.43 -5.53
CA ALA A 90 -12.13 -9.14 -5.65
C ALA A 90 -11.92 -10.66 -5.69
N GLU A 91 -10.89 -11.12 -6.40
CA GLU A 91 -10.46 -12.54 -6.38
C GLU A 91 -9.99 -12.96 -4.99
N CYS A 92 -9.22 -12.12 -4.28
CA CYS A 92 -8.81 -12.44 -2.91
C CYS A 92 -10.02 -12.59 -1.96
N CYS A 93 -11.01 -11.69 -2.08
CA CYS A 93 -12.25 -11.84 -1.33
C CYS A 93 -13.00 -13.13 -1.69
N ALA A 94 -13.19 -13.41 -2.98
CA ALA A 94 -13.88 -14.63 -3.42
C ALA A 94 -13.19 -15.89 -2.87
N LYS A 95 -11.86 -15.90 -2.88
CA LYS A 95 -11.03 -16.97 -2.32
C LYS A 95 -11.24 -17.12 -0.81
N CYS A 96 -11.30 -16.00 -0.07
CA CYS A 96 -11.63 -16.02 1.35
C CYS A 96 -13.05 -16.53 1.62
N ARG A 97 -14.06 -16.08 0.86
CA ARG A 97 -15.45 -16.55 0.99
C ARG A 97 -15.60 -18.04 0.78
N ALA A 98 -14.82 -18.61 -0.14
CA ALA A 98 -14.82 -20.04 -0.42
C ALA A 98 -14.14 -20.86 0.70
N HIS A 99 -13.37 -20.21 1.58
CA HIS A 99 -12.65 -20.87 2.66
C HIS A 99 -13.41 -20.77 4.00
N VAL A 100 -13.87 -21.91 4.51
CA VAL A 100 -14.80 -21.99 5.65
C VAL A 100 -14.33 -21.30 6.95
N LYS A 101 -13.01 -21.16 7.13
CA LYS A 101 -12.40 -20.50 8.30
C LYS A 101 -11.90 -19.09 8.04
N CYS A 102 -11.95 -18.63 6.78
CA CYS A 102 -11.53 -17.27 6.46
C CYS A 102 -12.69 -16.31 6.73
N ASN A 103 -12.40 -15.20 7.40
CA ASN A 103 -13.38 -14.14 7.62
C ASN A 103 -12.82 -12.73 7.37
N SER A 104 -11.50 -12.59 7.20
CA SER A 104 -10.84 -11.39 6.70
C SER A 104 -9.80 -11.73 5.65
N TRP A 105 -9.50 -10.77 4.79
CA TRP A 105 -8.53 -10.95 3.72
C TRP A 105 -7.71 -9.69 3.57
N VAL A 106 -6.48 -9.87 3.07
CA VAL A 106 -5.55 -8.78 2.79
C VAL A 106 -4.89 -9.05 1.45
N CYS A 107 -4.93 -8.07 0.57
CA CYS A 107 -4.25 -8.06 -0.70
C CYS A 107 -3.06 -7.10 -0.58
N PHE A 108 -1.85 -7.59 -0.90
CA PHE A 108 -0.58 -6.86 -0.82
C PHE A 108 -0.16 -6.45 0.60
N ALA A 109 0.04 -7.44 1.49
CA ALA A 109 0.57 -7.21 2.84
C ALA A 109 2.08 -6.94 2.85
N PRO A 110 2.63 -5.97 3.62
CA PRO A 110 3.92 -6.18 4.30
C PRO A 110 3.91 -6.73 5.71
N ASP A 111 4.50 -7.89 5.86
CA ASP A 111 5.23 -8.27 7.06
C ASP A 111 6.75 -8.04 6.85
N ALA A 112 7.60 -8.74 7.63
CA ALA A 112 9.05 -8.62 7.53
C ALA A 112 9.65 -9.20 6.22
N HIS A 113 8.82 -9.74 5.32
CA HIS A 113 9.25 -10.39 4.11
C HIS A 113 9.24 -9.45 2.88
N LYS A 114 9.75 -9.96 1.76
CA LYS A 114 9.73 -9.24 0.48
C LYS A 114 8.42 -9.54 -0.23
N HIS A 115 7.55 -8.54 -0.28
CA HIS A 115 6.23 -8.70 -0.85
C HIS A 115 6.19 -8.31 -2.32
N THR A 116 5.39 -9.03 -3.08
CA THR A 116 5.26 -8.89 -4.53
C THR A 116 3.82 -8.64 -4.93
N ARG A 117 3.62 -8.36 -6.22
CA ARG A 117 2.29 -8.10 -6.73
C ARG A 117 1.47 -9.40 -6.76
N GLY A 118 0.29 -9.36 -6.15
CA GLY A 118 -0.78 -10.34 -6.30
C GLY A 118 -1.04 -11.09 -5.01
N GLU A 119 -0.23 -10.91 -3.98
CA GLU A 119 -0.35 -11.66 -2.74
C GLU A 119 -1.73 -11.51 -2.11
N CYS A 120 -2.36 -12.67 -1.86
CA CYS A 120 -3.62 -12.76 -1.15
C CYS A 120 -3.41 -13.51 0.14
N TRP A 121 -3.73 -12.86 1.25
CA TRP A 121 -3.65 -13.40 2.60
C TRP A 121 -5.07 -13.60 3.13
N MET A 122 -5.47 -14.86 3.27
CA MET A 122 -6.72 -15.28 3.89
C MET A 122 -6.50 -15.42 5.39
N LYS A 123 -7.24 -14.68 6.20
CA LYS A 123 -7.04 -14.58 7.65
C LYS A 123 -8.31 -14.91 8.43
N ASP A 124 -8.11 -15.24 9.70
CA ASP A 124 -9.14 -15.43 10.72
C ASP A 124 -9.08 -14.32 11.77
N GLN A 125 -10.21 -13.65 11.97
CA GLN A 125 -10.51 -12.68 13.01
C GLN A 125 -11.29 -13.37 14.10
N ARG A 126 -10.84 -13.23 15.35
CA ARG A 126 -11.55 -13.76 16.52
C ARG A 126 -12.94 -13.16 16.66
N ASP A 127 -13.06 -11.86 16.41
CA ASP A 127 -14.33 -11.14 16.38
C ASP A 127 -14.48 -10.42 15.02
N PRO A 128 -15.21 -11.03 14.07
CA PRO A 128 -15.45 -10.40 12.76
C PRO A 128 -16.34 -9.15 12.81
N ALA A 129 -17.07 -8.92 13.91
CA ALA A 129 -17.90 -7.73 14.08
C ALA A 129 -17.07 -6.53 14.60
N SER A 130 -15.94 -6.79 15.26
CA SER A 130 -14.96 -5.80 15.70
C SER A 130 -13.55 -6.27 15.32
N PRO A 131 -13.19 -6.26 14.03
CA PRO A 131 -11.94 -6.85 13.55
C PRO A 131 -10.71 -6.16 14.15
N SER A 132 -9.68 -6.96 14.39
CA SER A 132 -8.35 -6.45 14.71
C SER A 132 -7.71 -5.92 13.42
N VAL A 133 -7.21 -4.70 13.48
CA VAL A 133 -6.62 -3.99 12.35
C VAL A 133 -5.17 -3.75 12.70
N ASN A 134 -4.25 -4.24 11.89
CA ASN A 134 -2.83 -3.98 12.13
C ASN A 134 -2.51 -2.53 11.77
N MET A 135 -2.85 -2.08 10.57
CA MET A 135 -2.56 -0.73 10.10
C MET A 135 -3.71 -0.15 9.30
N ARG A 136 -3.97 1.16 9.43
CA ARG A 136 -5.04 1.84 8.68
C ARG A 136 -4.69 3.30 8.38
N GLY A 137 -4.94 3.75 7.15
CA GLY A 137 -4.73 5.11 6.71
C GLY A 137 -3.24 5.49 6.65
N ALA A 138 -2.90 6.67 7.16
CA ALA A 138 -1.53 7.17 7.16
C ALA A 138 -0.65 6.36 8.13
N TYR A 139 0.58 6.01 7.70
CA TYR A 139 1.55 5.47 8.64
C TYR A 139 1.97 6.54 9.64
N THR A 140 2.21 6.15 10.88
CA THR A 140 2.75 7.07 11.88
C THR A 140 4.15 7.54 11.49
N SER A 141 4.53 8.75 11.92
CA SER A 141 5.89 9.26 11.76
C SER A 141 6.93 8.31 12.37
N LYS A 142 6.61 7.74 13.54
CA LYS A 142 7.44 6.72 14.21
C LYS A 142 7.65 5.48 13.35
N TYR A 143 6.60 4.96 12.70
CA TYR A 143 6.71 3.80 11.80
C TYR A 143 7.65 4.09 10.63
N ARG A 144 7.46 5.23 9.94
CA ARG A 144 8.26 5.61 8.77
C ARG A 144 9.72 5.98 9.12
N ALA A 145 9.98 6.40 10.36
CA ALA A 145 11.32 6.70 10.86
C ALA A 145 12.13 5.45 11.24
N ARG A 146 11.52 4.26 11.32
CA ARG A 146 12.25 3.03 11.65
C ARG A 146 13.26 2.65 10.55
N PRO A 147 14.44 2.12 10.92
CA PRO A 147 15.34 1.50 9.95
C PRO A 147 14.60 0.44 9.13
N GLY A 148 14.75 0.46 7.81
CA GLY A 148 14.01 -0.40 6.88
C GLY A 148 12.66 0.13 6.40
N HIS A 149 12.04 1.11 7.08
CA HIS A 149 10.71 1.64 6.72
C HIS A 149 10.75 3.04 6.06
N HIS A 150 11.94 3.59 5.80
CA HIS A 150 12.11 4.93 5.21
C HIS A 150 11.56 5.04 3.78
N HIS A 151 11.37 3.91 3.09
CA HIS A 151 10.72 3.85 1.77
C HIS A 151 9.21 3.57 1.85
N ALA A 152 8.65 3.39 3.06
CA ALA A 152 7.22 3.19 3.20
C ALA A 152 6.45 4.40 2.64
N PRO A 153 5.39 4.15 1.85
CA PRO A 153 4.56 5.23 1.33
C PRO A 153 3.92 6.04 2.48
N PRO A 154 3.35 7.22 2.22
CA PRO A 154 2.65 8.00 3.24
C PRO A 154 1.47 7.29 3.92
N MET A 155 0.82 6.37 3.22
CA MET A 155 -0.32 5.59 3.71
C MET A 155 -0.10 4.10 3.52
N VAL A 156 -0.78 3.28 4.32
CA VAL A 156 -0.86 1.83 4.13
C VAL A 156 -1.23 1.56 2.69
N HIS A 157 -0.44 0.78 1.96
CA HIS A 157 -0.66 0.54 0.53
C HIS A 157 -1.58 -0.66 0.26
N TRP A 158 -2.12 -1.25 1.32
CA TRP A 158 -2.78 -2.54 1.28
C TRP A 158 -4.26 -2.33 1.13
N VAL A 159 -4.91 -3.37 0.63
CA VAL A 159 -6.36 -3.39 0.61
C VAL A 159 -6.84 -4.65 1.24
N SER A 160 -7.82 -4.53 2.11
CA SER A 160 -8.28 -5.62 2.93
C SER A 160 -9.77 -5.51 3.14
N GLY A 161 -10.34 -6.50 3.81
CA GLY A 161 -11.74 -6.45 4.17
C GLY A 161 -12.13 -7.64 5.01
N THR A 162 -13.41 -7.67 5.36
CA THR A 162 -14.03 -8.81 6.04
C THR A 162 -15.22 -9.29 5.23
N VAL A 163 -15.29 -10.59 4.99
CA VAL A 163 -16.42 -11.19 4.24
C VAL A 163 -17.70 -11.27 5.07
N ARG A 164 -17.62 -10.89 6.35
CA ARG A 164 -18.75 -10.87 7.29
C ARG A 164 -19.41 -9.49 7.37
N LEU A 165 -18.68 -8.41 7.03
CA LEU A 165 -19.22 -7.05 7.00
C LEU A 165 -19.45 -6.64 5.54
N LYS A 166 -20.65 -6.14 5.24
CA LYS A 166 -20.98 -5.61 3.90
C LYS A 166 -20.40 -4.20 3.62
N ARG A 167 -19.56 -3.70 4.52
CA ARG A 167 -18.93 -2.38 4.44
C ARG A 167 -17.60 -2.41 5.18
N ALA A 168 -16.71 -1.47 4.84
CA ALA A 168 -15.46 -1.28 5.58
C ALA A 168 -15.74 -1.19 7.09
N ALA A 169 -14.93 -1.88 7.88
CA ALA A 169 -15.08 -1.87 9.33
C ALA A 169 -14.64 -0.51 9.87
N THR A 170 -15.59 0.37 10.18
CA THR A 170 -15.28 1.64 10.84
C THR A 170 -14.98 1.46 12.33
N ASN A 171 -15.39 0.33 12.90
CA ASN A 171 -15.02 -0.18 14.21
C ASN A 171 -13.89 -1.22 14.07
N GLY A 172 -12.81 -1.05 14.82
CA GLY A 172 -11.70 -2.00 14.82
C GLY A 172 -10.60 -1.55 15.77
N THR A 173 -9.87 -2.50 16.33
CA THR A 173 -8.79 -2.22 17.28
C THR A 173 -7.45 -2.27 16.58
N TRP A 174 -6.64 -1.23 16.73
CA TRP A 174 -5.24 -1.26 16.29
C TRP A 174 -4.51 -2.37 17.05
N SER A 175 -3.98 -3.35 16.31
CA SER A 175 -3.29 -4.48 16.90
C SER A 175 -1.89 -4.07 17.37
N GLY A 176 -1.31 -4.84 18.29
CA GLY A 176 0.05 -4.58 18.76
C GLY A 176 1.12 -4.63 17.65
N ARG A 177 0.79 -5.20 16.48
CA ARG A 177 1.65 -5.26 15.30
C ARG A 177 1.75 -3.93 14.53
N ALA A 178 0.86 -2.97 14.82
CA ALA A 178 0.74 -1.70 14.11
C ALA A 178 2.02 -0.85 14.10
N VAL A 179 2.86 -1.10 15.10
CA VAL A 179 4.05 -0.31 15.40
C VAL A 179 5.31 -1.16 15.33
N TRP A 180 5.23 -2.40 14.83
CA TRP A 180 6.41 -3.24 14.61
C TRP A 180 7.34 -2.62 13.56
#